data_AF-A0A6C0KXE5-F1
#
_entry.id   AF-A0A6C0KXE5-F1
#
_cell.length_a   1.000
_cell.length_b   1.000
_cell.length_c   1.000
_cell.angle_alpha   90.00
_cell.angle_beta   90.00
_cell.angle_gamma   90.00
#
_symmetry.space_group_name_H-M   'P 1'
#
loop_
_entity.id
_entity.type
_entity.pdbx_description
1 polymer ?
#
loop_
_entity_poly.entity_id
_entity_poly.type
_entity_poly.pdbx_seq_one_letter_code
_entity_poly.pdbx_strand_id
1 'polypeptide(L)'
;MDKPSCFSTICTSNCAFELIGLLLSLSIFHKNETIYILTDTKTKKMIDEMTPQPKLKIKWFIELDKYDGMNRQTMTRNNIFGDFLKNKMKIMNYALKEFQDTLLLDSDIIITGIINNIDKTKDVGLSPQFINNTDVDKTGYYNAGMLWCKSENVINTWEQSINEFHSCPEQINMKELKMYPHFEFGENYNLQCWRYYLSPEGTQQISNNITSIPNDTVYYKNQPLKFIHTHFLDKRFESFNNNIIKHLNNAKMYKILVIIFRVINKKWILKIPKQPMNGMGRHNNDSYRELPLLMKLKNKDVDFIYSDKTIHCWLEPNILTYDRPTLEWCNTEIQNASLILLGNGDIELEGKQIKNSIKHMNVMPWIFWPRKPMLVEKLLHKHPLLNYNERTIESIFIGNFENNVQEKFRKTTIEWESALDEYHCTKGQQHKFTHKEYLIKLSQSKYGLCLRGYGSKCHREVELMAFGTVPIITPEVSIKSYMNPPMENVHYITANTPEELKEKISGIEEKKWNEMSKACSKWYFENVHSINCWNSMIEYILNKI
;
A
#
# COMPACT_ATOMS: atom_id res chain seq x y z
N MET A 1 -5.70 25.00 17.84
CA MET A 1 -4.42 24.30 17.59
C MET A 1 -4.49 23.86 16.16
N ASP A 2 -3.54 24.33 15.37
CA ASP A 2 -3.70 24.40 13.92
C ASP A 2 -2.72 23.48 13.21
N LYS A 3 -3.02 23.15 11.96
CA LYS A 3 -2.10 22.46 11.05
C LYS A 3 -1.09 23.46 10.46
N PRO A 4 0.12 23.03 10.06
CA PRO A 4 0.97 23.87 9.22
C PRO A 4 0.26 24.16 7.89
N SER A 5 0.47 25.35 7.32
CA SER A 5 -0.14 25.76 6.04
C SER A 5 0.45 25.00 4.84
N CYS A 6 1.71 24.57 4.95
CA CYS A 6 2.33 23.61 4.04
C CYS A 6 3.53 22.91 4.70
N PHE A 7 4.11 21.94 4.00
CA PHE A 7 5.34 21.24 4.40
C PHE A 7 6.50 21.63 3.49
N SER A 8 7.73 21.44 3.96
CA SER A 8 8.94 21.57 3.15
C SER A 8 9.97 20.50 3.52
N THR A 9 10.81 20.11 2.56
CA THR A 9 11.90 19.16 2.76
C THR A 9 12.97 19.33 1.68
N ILE A 10 14.17 18.80 1.94
CA ILE A 10 15.23 18.67 0.94
C ILE A 10 15.69 17.22 0.87
N CYS A 11 16.08 16.75 -0.31
CA CYS A 11 16.58 15.38 -0.46
C CYS A 11 17.47 15.24 -1.69
N THR A 12 18.45 14.35 -1.65
CA THR A 12 19.24 13.93 -2.82
C THR A 12 19.10 12.43 -3.08
N SER A 13 19.59 11.95 -4.23
CA SER A 13 19.26 10.59 -4.71
C SER A 13 19.76 9.48 -3.80
N ASN A 14 20.78 9.76 -2.99
CA ASN A 14 21.28 8.86 -1.96
C ASN A 14 20.25 8.57 -0.86
N CYS A 15 19.35 9.51 -0.57
CA CYS A 15 18.30 9.41 0.46
C CYS A 15 16.89 9.36 -0.13
N ALA A 16 16.73 9.27 -1.46
CA ALA A 16 15.41 9.27 -2.12
C ALA A 16 14.48 8.17 -1.59
N PHE A 17 15.02 7.03 -1.16
CA PHE A 17 14.23 5.94 -0.55
C PHE A 17 13.63 6.31 0.81
N GLU A 18 14.25 7.22 1.56
CA GLU A 18 13.71 7.77 2.82
C GLU A 18 12.63 8.80 2.51
N LEU A 19 12.87 9.68 1.52
CA LEU A 19 11.85 10.62 1.05
C LEU A 19 10.56 9.91 0.63
N ILE A 20 10.64 8.75 -0.02
CA ILE A 20 9.46 7.90 -0.29
C ILE A 20 8.69 7.60 1.00
N GLY A 21 9.39 7.24 2.08
CA GLY A 21 8.81 7.00 3.40
C GLY A 21 8.09 8.23 3.96
N LEU A 22 8.74 9.39 3.93
CA LEU A 22 8.13 10.66 4.33
C LEU A 22 6.87 10.96 3.51
N LEU A 23 6.95 10.93 2.18
CA LEU A 23 5.84 11.31 1.31
C LEU A 23 4.64 10.36 1.43
N LEU A 24 4.87 9.05 1.50
CA LEU A 24 3.79 8.08 1.68
C LEU A 24 3.16 8.18 3.06
N SER A 25 3.96 8.32 4.12
CA SER A 25 3.43 8.45 5.48
C SER A 25 2.70 9.77 5.69
N LEU A 26 3.22 10.87 5.15
CA LEU A 26 2.55 12.17 5.14
C LEU A 26 1.22 12.11 4.36
N SER A 27 1.17 11.42 3.23
CA SER A 27 -0.07 11.23 2.45
C SER A 27 -1.21 10.57 3.24
N ILE A 28 -0.89 9.70 4.22
CA ILE A 28 -1.89 9.04 5.06
C ILE A 28 -2.59 10.03 5.97
N PHE A 29 -1.85 10.96 6.58
CA PHE A 29 -2.37 11.86 7.61
C PHE A 29 -2.67 13.28 7.12
N HIS A 30 -2.10 13.67 5.98
CA HIS A 30 -2.10 15.01 5.40
C HIS A 30 -2.38 14.97 3.89
N LYS A 31 -3.41 14.19 3.51
CA LYS A 31 -3.85 14.03 2.12
C LYS A 31 -4.18 15.39 1.47
N ASN A 32 -3.70 15.58 0.24
CA ASN A 32 -3.87 16.77 -0.59
C ASN A 32 -3.19 18.05 -0.06
N GLU A 33 -2.42 17.97 1.03
CA GLU A 33 -1.61 19.09 1.51
C GLU A 33 -0.45 19.38 0.56
N THR A 34 0.09 20.60 0.63
CA THR A 34 1.20 21.04 -0.22
C THR A 34 2.53 20.74 0.46
N ILE A 35 3.48 20.16 -0.29
CA ILE A 35 4.87 20.00 0.14
C ILE A 35 5.82 20.60 -0.90
N TYR A 36 6.75 21.43 -0.43
CA TYR A 36 7.84 21.99 -1.22
C TYR A 36 9.07 21.08 -1.09
N ILE A 37 9.64 20.66 -2.20
CA ILE A 37 10.79 19.75 -2.22
C ILE A 37 11.90 20.37 -3.06
N LEU A 38 13.03 20.68 -2.40
CA LEU A 38 14.27 21.02 -3.09
C LEU A 38 15.10 19.76 -3.27
N THR A 39 15.44 19.41 -4.51
CA THR A 39 16.04 18.12 -4.82
C THR A 39 16.92 18.14 -6.07
N ASP A 40 17.49 16.98 -6.41
CA ASP A 40 18.18 16.73 -7.68
C ASP A 40 17.25 16.05 -8.69
N THR A 41 17.65 16.07 -9.96
CA THR A 41 16.89 15.52 -11.09
C THR A 41 16.59 14.04 -10.91
N LYS A 42 17.55 13.28 -10.36
CA LYS A 42 17.45 11.83 -10.21
C LYS A 42 16.47 11.43 -9.11
N THR A 43 16.43 12.17 -8.01
CA THR A 43 15.45 12.00 -6.93
C THR A 43 14.04 12.27 -7.44
N LYS A 44 13.81 13.38 -8.15
CA LYS A 44 12.49 13.66 -8.75
C LYS A 44 12.05 12.50 -9.65
N LYS A 45 12.95 12.01 -10.52
CA LYS A 45 12.67 10.87 -11.39
C LYS A 45 12.31 9.61 -10.59
N MET A 46 13.02 9.31 -9.50
CA MET A 46 12.71 8.17 -8.63
C MET A 46 11.32 8.28 -8.00
N ILE A 47 10.90 9.49 -7.60
CA ILE A 47 9.55 9.73 -7.07
C ILE A 47 8.48 9.68 -8.18
N ASP A 48 8.75 10.23 -9.36
CA ASP A 48 7.82 10.15 -10.50
C ASP A 48 7.58 8.69 -10.94
N GLU A 49 8.58 7.81 -10.79
CA GLU A 49 8.52 6.39 -11.17
C GLU A 49 8.04 5.45 -10.04
N MET A 50 7.88 5.94 -8.81
CA MET A 50 7.47 5.11 -7.66
C MET A 50 5.98 4.73 -7.73
N THR A 51 5.59 3.70 -6.98
CA THR A 51 4.18 3.34 -6.83
C THR A 51 3.82 3.04 -5.37
N PRO A 52 2.63 3.44 -4.87
CA PRO A 52 1.73 4.38 -5.51
C PRO A 52 2.30 5.80 -5.46
N GLN A 53 1.73 6.70 -6.25
CA GLN A 53 2.09 8.12 -6.17
C GLN A 53 1.59 8.73 -4.85
N PRO A 54 2.39 9.59 -4.18
CA PRO A 54 1.95 10.28 -2.97
C PRO A 54 0.69 11.12 -3.23
N LYS A 55 -0.25 11.14 -2.27
CA LYS A 55 -1.47 11.97 -2.36
C LYS A 55 -1.22 13.36 -1.78
N LEU A 56 -0.24 14.05 -2.35
CA LEU A 56 0.22 15.37 -1.95
C LEU A 56 0.31 16.29 -3.16
N LYS A 57 0.19 17.60 -2.95
CA LYS A 57 0.49 18.61 -3.97
C LYS A 57 1.97 18.94 -3.88
N ILE A 58 2.80 18.24 -4.66
CA ILE A 58 4.24 18.41 -4.60
C ILE A 58 4.68 19.56 -5.50
N LYS A 59 5.45 20.50 -4.94
CA LYS A 59 6.15 21.56 -5.67
C LYS A 59 7.64 21.28 -5.71
N TRP A 60 8.17 21.08 -6.91
CA TRP A 60 9.54 20.65 -7.14
C TRP A 60 10.46 21.82 -7.46
N PHE A 61 11.64 21.82 -6.84
CA PHE A 61 12.74 22.73 -7.15
C PHE A 61 14.01 21.90 -7.37
N ILE A 62 14.46 21.85 -8.62
CA ILE A 62 15.58 21.00 -9.05
C ILE A 62 16.86 21.81 -9.04
N GLU A 63 17.51 21.84 -7.88
CA GLU A 63 18.64 22.72 -7.61
C GLU A 63 19.79 22.02 -6.85
N LEU A 64 19.63 20.73 -6.54
CA LEU A 64 20.63 19.94 -5.79
C LEU A 64 21.47 19.02 -6.67
N ASP A 65 21.41 19.12 -8.01
CA ASP A 65 22.19 18.27 -8.92
C ASP A 65 23.70 18.30 -8.63
N LYS A 66 24.24 19.44 -8.17
CA LYS A 66 25.66 19.56 -7.78
C LYS A 66 26.06 18.69 -6.58
N TYR A 67 25.09 18.19 -5.81
CA TYR A 67 25.29 17.33 -4.64
C TYR A 67 24.94 15.85 -4.93
N ASP A 68 24.45 15.52 -6.12
CA ASP A 68 24.02 14.16 -6.44
C ASP A 68 25.16 13.15 -6.26
N GLY A 69 24.82 11.98 -5.70
CA GLY A 69 25.78 10.92 -5.39
C GLY A 69 26.73 11.19 -4.23
N MET A 70 26.78 12.41 -3.68
CA MET A 70 27.62 12.72 -2.52
C MET A 70 26.94 12.31 -1.21
N ASN A 71 27.70 11.71 -0.30
CA ASN A 71 27.27 11.48 1.08
C ASN A 71 27.86 12.57 2.00
N ARG A 72 27.46 12.57 3.28
CA ARG A 72 27.98 13.52 4.28
C ARG A 72 29.51 13.55 4.34
N GLN A 73 30.17 12.39 4.32
CA GLN A 73 31.64 12.32 4.39
C GLN A 73 32.30 13.01 3.19
N THR A 74 31.77 12.78 1.98
CA THR A 74 32.24 13.44 0.76
C THR A 74 32.02 14.95 0.82
N MET A 75 30.83 15.40 1.25
CA MET A 75 30.53 16.83 1.35
C MET A 75 31.38 17.53 2.42
N THR A 76 31.62 16.89 3.56
CA THR A 76 32.51 17.42 4.62
C THR A 76 33.95 17.50 4.12
N ARG A 77 34.46 16.48 3.43
CA ARG A 77 35.81 16.51 2.84
C ARG A 77 35.97 17.66 1.83
N ASN A 78 34.90 17.98 1.11
CA ASN A 78 34.87 19.04 0.11
C ASN A 78 34.49 20.41 0.71
N ASN A 79 34.26 20.53 2.02
CA ASN A 79 33.80 21.73 2.71
C ASN A 79 32.49 22.34 2.14
N ILE A 80 31.58 21.49 1.65
CA ILE A 80 30.29 21.93 1.06
C ILE A 80 29.07 21.42 1.83
N PHE A 81 29.27 20.75 2.97
CA PHE A 81 28.16 20.19 3.76
C PHE A 81 27.29 21.28 4.40
N GLY A 82 27.90 22.34 4.95
CA GLY A 82 27.16 23.51 5.44
C GLY A 82 26.33 24.19 4.35
N ASP A 83 26.92 24.38 3.17
CA ASP A 83 26.21 24.93 2.00
C ASP A 83 25.07 24.04 1.52
N PHE A 84 25.24 22.72 1.58
CA PHE A 84 24.13 21.79 1.32
C PHE A 84 22.99 22.02 2.32
N LEU A 85 23.28 22.16 3.60
CA LEU A 85 22.26 22.32 4.65
C LEU A 85 21.55 23.67 4.62
N LYS A 86 22.19 24.74 4.10
CA LYS A 86 21.54 26.04 3.83
C LYS A 86 20.29 25.93 2.95
N ASN A 87 20.21 24.87 2.15
CA ASN A 87 19.04 24.62 1.31
C ASN A 87 17.75 24.35 2.11
N LYS A 88 17.83 23.97 3.39
CA LYS A 88 16.67 23.90 4.29
C LYS A 88 15.97 25.25 4.41
N MET A 89 16.73 26.32 4.66
CA MET A 89 16.23 27.69 4.74
C MET A 89 15.72 28.16 3.38
N LYS A 90 16.45 27.84 2.31
CA LYS A 90 16.05 28.18 0.94
C LYS A 90 14.67 27.63 0.57
N ILE A 91 14.40 26.34 0.82
CA ILE A 91 13.11 25.74 0.48
C ILE A 91 11.97 26.28 1.35
N MET A 92 12.26 26.63 2.60
CA MET A 92 11.29 27.29 3.48
C MET A 92 10.94 28.70 2.97
N ASN A 93 11.93 29.48 2.50
CA ASN A 93 11.67 30.77 1.86
C ASN A 93 10.81 30.63 0.60
N TYR A 94 11.02 29.60 -0.22
CA TYR A 94 10.12 29.32 -1.34
C TYR A 94 8.69 29.03 -0.89
N ALA A 95 8.51 28.30 0.21
CA ALA A 95 7.19 28.03 0.76
C ALA A 95 6.49 29.31 1.30
N LEU A 96 7.22 30.18 2.01
CA LEU A 96 6.67 31.40 2.61
C LEU A 96 6.24 32.47 1.59
N LYS A 97 6.70 32.38 0.33
CA LYS A 97 6.22 33.25 -0.75
C LYS A 97 4.74 33.05 -1.08
N GLU A 98 4.20 31.88 -0.77
CA GLU A 98 2.82 31.52 -1.12
C GLU A 98 1.97 31.10 0.09
N PHE A 99 2.59 30.66 1.18
CA PHE A 99 1.92 30.19 2.37
C PHE A 99 2.32 31.01 3.59
N GLN A 100 1.40 31.19 4.52
CA GLN A 100 1.65 31.94 5.76
C GLN A 100 2.73 31.30 6.63
N ASP A 101 2.91 29.98 6.54
CA ASP A 101 3.86 29.23 7.34
C ASP A 101 4.19 27.88 6.71
N THR A 102 5.31 27.30 7.12
CA THR A 102 5.74 25.97 6.68
C THR A 102 6.32 25.15 7.84
N LEU A 103 6.14 23.84 7.79
CA LEU A 103 6.86 22.88 8.63
C LEU A 103 7.92 22.17 7.78
N LEU A 104 9.19 22.42 8.09
CA LEU A 104 10.33 21.69 7.55
C LEU A 104 10.42 20.32 8.21
N LEU A 105 10.63 19.28 7.40
CA LEU A 105 10.86 17.89 7.82
C LEU A 105 12.05 17.29 7.07
N ASP A 106 12.97 16.65 7.77
CA ASP A 106 14.01 15.83 7.14
C ASP A 106 13.40 14.59 6.46
N SER A 107 14.07 14.10 5.40
CA SER A 107 13.53 13.04 4.55
C SER A 107 13.44 11.67 5.22
N ASP A 108 14.16 11.45 6.32
CA ASP A 108 14.19 10.22 7.12
C ASP A 108 13.15 10.19 8.25
N ILE A 109 12.15 11.07 8.17
CA ILE A 109 11.00 11.11 9.06
C ILE A 109 9.86 10.23 8.53
N ILE A 110 9.26 9.41 9.41
CA ILE A 110 8.02 8.66 9.17
C ILE A 110 6.88 9.24 10.01
N ILE A 111 5.82 9.70 9.34
CA ILE A 111 4.61 10.21 9.99
C ILE A 111 3.76 9.07 10.55
N THR A 112 3.35 9.19 11.81
CA THR A 112 2.51 8.22 12.53
C THR A 112 1.20 8.81 13.04
N GLY A 113 0.99 10.12 12.90
CA GLY A 113 -0.25 10.79 13.27
C GLY A 113 -0.41 12.17 12.64
N ILE A 114 -1.61 12.74 12.76
CA ILE A 114 -1.92 14.09 12.26
C ILE A 114 -1.11 15.14 13.04
N ILE A 115 -0.42 16.02 12.33
CA ILE A 115 0.28 17.19 12.85
C ILE A 115 -0.70 18.37 12.91
N ASN A 116 -1.17 18.73 14.10
CA ASN A 116 -2.21 19.74 14.30
C ASN A 116 -2.04 20.55 15.60
N ASN A 117 -0.82 20.66 16.11
CA ASN A 117 -0.50 21.38 17.36
C ASN A 117 0.39 22.60 17.12
N ILE A 118 0.23 23.29 15.97
CA ILE A 118 0.96 24.52 15.72
C ILE A 118 0.33 25.67 16.52
N ASP A 119 1.15 26.39 17.28
CA ASP A 119 0.79 27.66 17.92
C ASP A 119 1.07 28.82 16.94
N LYS A 120 0.03 29.21 16.18
CA LYS A 120 0.12 30.29 15.19
C LYS A 120 0.34 31.68 15.81
N THR A 121 0.26 31.83 17.15
CA THR A 121 0.59 33.09 17.82
C THR A 121 2.10 33.35 17.89
N LYS A 122 2.92 32.31 17.65
CA LYS A 122 4.39 32.37 17.65
C LYS A 122 4.94 32.49 16.23
N ASP A 123 6.22 32.82 16.13
CA ASP A 123 6.95 32.99 14.87
C ASP A 123 7.73 31.75 14.47
N VAL A 124 8.13 30.93 15.46
CA VAL A 124 8.91 29.71 15.28
C VAL A 124 8.50 28.60 16.25
N GLY A 125 8.51 27.37 15.75
CA GLY A 125 8.28 26.15 16.51
C GLY A 125 9.54 25.29 16.47
N LEU A 126 10.15 25.04 17.61
CA LEU A 126 11.43 24.35 17.73
C LEU A 126 11.25 22.96 18.34
N SER A 127 12.04 21.98 17.91
CA SER A 127 11.98 20.60 18.40
C SER A 127 13.19 20.28 19.29
N PRO A 128 13.05 20.24 20.64
CA PRO A 128 14.16 19.84 21.50
C PRO A 128 14.62 18.40 21.22
N GLN A 129 15.93 18.12 21.40
CA GLN A 129 16.48 16.77 21.18
C GLN A 129 16.18 15.81 22.34
N PHE A 130 16.10 16.33 23.57
CA PHE A 130 15.98 15.57 24.82
C PHE A 130 17.10 14.54 25.03
N ILE A 131 18.34 14.97 24.79
CA ILE A 131 19.58 14.20 25.01
C ILE A 131 20.44 14.84 26.11
N ASN A 132 21.47 14.12 26.57
CA ASN A 132 22.39 14.57 27.60
C ASN A 132 23.07 15.90 27.24
N ASN A 133 23.34 16.72 28.25
CA ASN A 133 23.99 18.03 28.07
C ASN A 133 25.33 17.93 27.32
N THR A 134 26.12 16.89 27.60
CA THR A 134 27.39 16.64 26.91
C THR A 134 27.26 16.43 25.41
N ASP A 135 26.12 15.95 24.94
CA ASP A 135 25.82 15.73 23.53
C ASP A 135 25.07 16.92 22.92
N VAL A 136 24.28 17.65 23.72
CA VAL A 136 23.76 18.98 23.38
C VAL A 136 24.91 19.94 23.05
N ASP A 137 25.97 19.97 23.85
CA ASP A 137 27.13 20.83 23.62
C ASP A 137 27.85 20.53 22.30
N LYS A 138 27.73 19.29 21.80
CA LYS A 138 28.33 18.84 20.53
C LYS A 138 27.42 18.98 19.32
N THR A 139 26.11 19.09 19.51
CA THR A 139 25.15 18.95 18.40
C THR A 139 24.09 20.06 18.36
N GLY A 140 23.92 20.82 19.43
CA GLY A 140 22.85 21.81 19.61
C GLY A 140 21.73 21.31 20.53
N TYR A 141 20.87 22.22 21.00
CA TYR A 141 19.74 21.86 21.88
C TYR A 141 18.51 21.40 21.09
N TYR A 142 18.24 22.04 19.95
CA TYR A 142 17.13 21.73 19.05
C TYR A 142 17.61 20.86 17.89
N ASN A 143 16.71 20.07 17.31
CA ASN A 143 16.98 19.28 16.12
C ASN A 143 16.64 20.05 14.84
N ALA A 144 17.57 20.08 13.90
CA ALA A 144 17.43 20.80 12.63
C ALA A 144 16.60 20.06 11.57
N GLY A 145 16.18 18.83 11.84
CA GLY A 145 15.32 18.07 10.95
C GLY A 145 13.84 18.35 11.13
N MET A 146 13.49 19.22 12.09
CA MET A 146 12.12 19.66 12.27
C MET A 146 12.07 21.10 12.78
N LEU A 147 11.49 21.99 11.98
CA LEU A 147 11.27 23.38 12.36
C LEU A 147 10.01 23.93 11.71
N TRP A 148 9.11 24.51 12.50
CA TRP A 148 7.98 25.28 11.98
C TRP A 148 8.32 26.77 11.99
N CYS A 149 7.94 27.48 10.94
CA CYS A 149 8.20 28.91 10.82
C CYS A 149 7.14 29.62 9.98
N LYS A 150 6.83 30.88 10.36
CA LYS A 150 5.97 31.79 9.59
C LYS A 150 6.64 33.11 9.19
N SER A 151 7.96 33.24 9.40
CA SER A 151 8.68 34.51 9.31
C SER A 151 10.01 34.37 8.56
N GLU A 152 10.18 35.14 7.48
CA GLU A 152 11.45 35.20 6.75
C GLU A 152 12.61 35.67 7.62
N ASN A 153 12.36 36.54 8.62
CA ASN A 153 13.40 37.00 9.54
C ASN A 153 13.96 35.85 10.38
N VAL A 154 13.12 34.92 10.83
CA VAL A 154 13.57 33.72 11.55
C VAL A 154 14.48 32.87 10.65
N ILE A 155 14.09 32.69 9.38
CA ILE A 155 14.86 31.91 8.40
C ILE A 155 16.21 32.59 8.14
N ASN A 156 16.23 33.90 7.93
CA ASN A 156 17.45 34.67 7.71
C ASN A 156 18.39 34.61 8.92
N THR A 157 17.86 34.72 10.14
CA THR A 157 18.66 34.50 11.35
C THR A 157 19.22 33.08 11.38
N TRP A 158 18.40 32.06 11.09
CA TRP A 158 18.88 30.67 11.11
C TRP A 158 20.01 30.43 10.11
N GLU A 159 19.91 30.99 8.91
CA GLU A 159 20.97 30.93 7.90
C GLU A 159 22.26 31.63 8.36
N GLN A 160 22.15 32.80 8.99
CA GLN A 160 23.29 33.55 9.54
C GLN A 160 23.95 32.83 10.74
N SER A 161 23.16 32.07 11.50
CA SER A 161 23.64 31.30 12.66
C SER A 161 24.39 30.02 12.26
N ILE A 162 24.41 29.62 10.98
CA ILE A 162 25.12 28.42 10.54
C ILE A 162 26.62 28.52 10.86
N ASN A 163 27.16 27.44 11.42
CA ASN A 163 28.60 27.26 11.58
C ASN A 163 29.09 26.18 10.62
N GLU A 164 29.54 26.58 9.43
CA GLU A 164 29.97 25.66 8.35
C GLU A 164 31.12 24.72 8.76
N PHE A 165 31.92 25.12 9.75
CA PHE A 165 33.07 24.35 10.24
C PHE A 165 32.68 23.37 11.35
N HIS A 166 31.44 23.41 11.83
CA HIS A 166 30.94 22.53 12.87
C HIS A 166 30.41 21.20 12.32
N SER A 167 30.45 20.14 13.13
CA SER A 167 29.98 18.81 12.70
C SER A 167 28.47 18.77 12.41
N CYS A 168 27.69 19.63 13.07
CA CYS A 168 26.26 19.85 12.86
C CYS A 168 26.04 21.35 12.54
N PRO A 169 26.30 21.79 11.29
CA PRO A 169 26.42 23.21 10.96
C PRO A 169 25.20 24.06 11.26
N GLU A 170 24.03 23.54 10.90
CA GLU A 170 22.74 24.22 10.97
C GLU A 170 22.02 24.00 12.30
N GLN A 171 22.48 23.04 13.10
CA GLN A 171 21.82 22.65 14.34
C GLN A 171 22.40 23.34 15.59
N ILE A 172 23.73 23.51 15.65
CA ILE A 172 24.45 23.88 16.87
C ILE A 172 23.97 25.22 17.48
N ASN A 173 23.65 26.18 16.62
CA ASN A 173 23.27 27.54 17.03
C ASN A 173 21.75 27.81 16.93
N MET A 174 20.91 26.79 16.67
CA MET A 174 19.45 26.97 16.58
C MET A 174 18.81 27.59 17.83
N LYS A 175 19.49 27.54 18.99
CA LYS A 175 19.05 28.20 20.22
C LYS A 175 18.91 29.72 20.07
N GLU A 176 19.60 30.34 19.12
CA GLU A 176 19.51 31.77 18.83
C GLU A 176 18.11 32.17 18.36
N LEU A 177 17.39 31.26 17.69
CA LEU A 177 16.02 31.48 17.21
C LEU A 177 15.01 31.74 18.33
N LYS A 178 15.35 31.42 19.59
CA LYS A 178 14.53 31.74 20.76
C LYS A 178 14.37 33.24 21.00
N MET A 179 15.18 34.08 20.34
CA MET A 179 15.00 35.53 20.36
C MET A 179 13.65 35.97 19.78
N TYR A 180 13.04 35.14 18.93
CA TYR A 180 11.69 35.34 18.40
C TYR A 180 10.63 34.70 19.32
N PRO A 181 9.38 35.18 19.30
CA PRO A 181 8.25 34.48 19.91
C PRO A 181 8.21 33.02 19.43
N HIS A 182 8.34 32.07 20.36
CA HIS A 182 8.48 30.66 20.02
C HIS A 182 7.58 29.75 20.86
N PHE A 183 7.37 28.54 20.37
CA PHE A 183 6.93 27.39 21.15
C PHE A 183 7.87 26.21 20.93
N GLU A 184 7.81 25.23 21.81
CA GLU A 184 8.53 23.96 21.67
C GLU A 184 7.55 22.82 21.40
N PHE A 185 7.90 21.95 20.46
CA PHE A 185 7.13 20.73 20.24
C PHE A 185 7.30 19.77 21.42
N GLY A 186 6.21 19.10 21.80
CA GLY A 186 6.22 18.09 22.87
C GLY A 186 7.05 16.85 22.49
N GLU A 187 7.42 16.04 23.48
CA GLU A 187 8.30 14.87 23.26
C GLU A 187 7.71 13.80 22.33
N ASN A 188 6.39 13.77 22.15
CA ASN A 188 5.70 12.88 21.21
C ASN A 188 5.84 13.32 19.75
N TYR A 189 6.51 14.44 19.50
CA TYR A 189 6.99 14.86 18.19
C TYR A 189 8.48 14.53 18.06
N ASN A 190 8.89 14.22 16.84
CA ASN A 190 10.29 14.04 16.47
C ASN A 190 11.04 13.06 17.39
N LEU A 191 10.46 11.87 17.62
CA LEU A 191 11.13 10.86 18.43
C LEU A 191 12.31 10.29 17.65
N GLN A 192 13.50 10.81 17.97
CA GLN A 192 14.75 10.51 17.28
C GLN A 192 15.42 9.25 17.86
N CYS A 193 16.11 8.52 16.98
CA CYS A 193 16.98 7.42 17.39
C CYS A 193 18.02 7.86 18.45
N TRP A 194 18.61 9.05 18.34
CA TRP A 194 19.58 9.54 19.34
C TRP A 194 18.98 9.77 20.72
N ARG A 195 17.68 10.11 20.82
CA ARG A 195 17.00 10.19 22.13
C ARG A 195 17.01 8.83 22.84
N TYR A 196 16.92 7.73 22.10
CA TYR A 196 16.99 6.38 22.67
C TYR A 196 18.36 6.03 23.27
N TYR A 197 19.45 6.52 22.68
CA TYR A 197 20.82 6.19 23.12
C TYR A 197 21.43 7.22 24.06
N LEU A 198 21.05 8.50 23.92
CA LEU A 198 21.71 9.63 24.57
C LEU A 198 20.79 10.37 25.55
N SER A 199 19.56 9.89 25.80
CA SER A 199 18.69 10.51 26.81
C SER A 199 19.26 10.33 28.23
N PRO A 200 19.13 11.34 29.10
CA PRO A 200 19.44 11.21 30.52
C PRO A 200 18.54 10.19 31.24
N GLU A 201 17.37 9.86 30.68
CA GLU A 201 16.49 8.81 31.21
C GLU A 201 17.04 7.40 31.01
N GLY A 202 18.00 7.25 30.10
CA GLY A 202 18.57 5.96 29.70
C GLY A 202 17.69 5.16 28.74
N THR A 203 18.34 4.27 27.99
CA THR A 203 17.72 3.50 26.90
C THR A 203 16.50 2.68 27.32
N GLN A 204 16.56 2.03 28.49
CA GLN A 204 15.46 1.22 28.98
C GLN A 204 14.22 2.07 29.27
N GLN A 205 14.38 3.26 29.84
CA GLN A 205 13.26 4.13 30.14
C GLN A 205 12.62 4.68 28.87
N ILE A 206 13.43 5.10 27.88
CA ILE A 206 12.90 5.50 26.57
C ILE A 206 12.13 4.35 25.91
N SER A 207 12.66 3.13 26.00
CA SER A 207 11.97 1.93 25.51
C SER A 207 10.62 1.72 26.20
N ASN A 208 10.55 1.91 27.52
CA ASN A 208 9.34 1.76 28.33
C ASN A 208 8.32 2.87 28.07
N ASN A 209 8.78 4.07 27.72
CA ASN A 209 7.93 5.21 27.38
C ASN A 209 7.21 5.01 26.04
N ILE A 210 7.72 4.14 25.17
CA ILE A 210 7.06 3.75 23.92
C ILE A 210 6.02 2.68 24.25
N THR A 211 4.75 3.01 24.04
CA THR A 211 3.64 2.09 24.27
C THR A 211 2.74 2.05 23.04
N SER A 212 1.76 1.15 23.01
CA SER A 212 0.91 0.95 21.83
C SER A 212 -0.39 0.30 22.22
N ILE A 213 -1.49 0.73 21.59
CA ILE A 213 -2.83 0.14 21.77
C ILE A 213 -3.25 -0.53 20.47
N PRO A 214 -3.68 -1.82 20.48
CA PRO A 214 -4.14 -2.51 19.27
C PRO A 214 -5.28 -1.78 18.56
N ASN A 215 -5.15 -1.63 17.23
CA ASN A 215 -6.09 -0.90 16.35
C ASN A 215 -6.27 0.58 16.68
N ASP A 216 -5.31 1.19 17.36
CA ASP A 216 -5.27 2.61 17.64
C ASP A 216 -3.95 3.20 17.13
N THR A 217 -2.94 3.38 18.00
CA THR A 217 -1.67 3.97 17.60
C THR A 217 -0.52 3.61 18.56
N VAL A 218 0.67 4.11 18.23
CA VAL A 218 1.85 4.12 19.09
C VAL A 218 1.88 5.41 19.89
N TYR A 219 2.29 5.31 21.14
CA TYR A 219 2.35 6.40 22.10
C TYR A 219 3.78 6.58 22.60
N TYR A 220 4.11 7.81 22.97
CA TYR A 220 5.31 8.14 23.72
C TYR A 220 4.91 8.96 24.94
N LYS A 221 5.22 8.47 26.15
CA LYS A 221 4.79 9.07 27.43
C LYS A 221 3.28 9.36 27.47
N ASN A 222 2.47 8.37 27.06
CA ASN A 222 0.99 8.44 27.01
C ASN A 222 0.41 9.48 26.04
N GLN A 223 1.23 10.08 25.18
CA GLN A 223 0.78 10.97 24.10
C GLN A 223 0.92 10.26 22.76
N PRO A 224 -0.04 10.37 21.83
CA PRO A 224 0.07 9.78 20.50
C PRO A 224 1.36 10.23 19.81
N LEU A 225 2.18 9.27 19.40
CA LEU A 225 3.41 9.54 18.68
C LEU A 225 3.08 10.10 17.30
N LYS A 226 3.63 11.27 16.96
CA LYS A 226 3.30 11.98 15.72
C LYS A 226 4.21 11.60 14.57
N PHE A 227 5.50 11.40 14.83
CA PHE A 227 6.44 10.86 13.86
C PHE A 227 7.75 10.38 14.50
N ILE A 228 8.42 9.49 13.78
CA ILE A 228 9.69 8.87 14.12
C ILE A 228 10.77 9.46 13.20
N HIS A 229 11.95 9.73 13.75
CA HIS A 229 13.09 10.27 12.99
C HIS A 229 14.29 9.33 13.12
N THR A 230 14.56 8.56 12.07
CA THR A 230 15.60 7.51 12.08
C THR A 230 15.98 7.04 10.68
N HIS A 231 17.22 6.60 10.55
CA HIS A 231 17.69 5.85 9.39
C HIS A 231 17.43 4.36 9.58
N PHE A 232 16.39 3.81 8.95
CA PHE A 232 16.01 2.40 9.09
C PHE A 232 17.07 1.40 8.58
N LEU A 233 17.96 1.84 7.69
CA LEU A 233 19.05 1.02 7.15
C LEU A 233 20.36 1.13 7.95
N ASP A 234 20.41 2.00 8.94
CA ASP A 234 21.59 2.16 9.78
C ASP A 234 21.58 1.17 10.94
N LYS A 235 22.54 0.23 10.91
CA LYS A 235 22.68 -0.82 11.93
C LYS A 235 22.88 -0.27 13.34
N ARG A 236 23.40 0.95 13.48
CA ARG A 236 23.58 1.60 14.79
C ARG A 236 22.24 1.80 15.51
N PHE A 237 21.15 1.93 14.77
CA PHE A 237 19.81 2.23 15.30
C PHE A 237 18.89 1.01 15.31
N GLU A 238 19.42 -0.19 15.08
CA GLU A 238 18.62 -1.41 14.98
C GLU A 238 17.75 -1.65 16.23
N SER A 239 18.28 -1.45 17.44
CA SER A 239 17.51 -1.63 18.68
C SER A 239 16.32 -0.66 18.78
N PHE A 240 16.53 0.61 18.43
CA PHE A 240 15.46 1.61 18.39
C PHE A 240 14.41 1.25 17.33
N ASN A 241 14.87 0.96 16.10
CA ASN A 241 14.00 0.64 14.96
C ASN A 241 13.16 -0.62 15.23
N ASN A 242 13.76 -1.66 15.81
CA ASN A 242 13.07 -2.90 16.18
C ASN A 242 12.03 -2.65 17.28
N ASN A 243 12.33 -1.81 18.27
CA ASN A 243 11.36 -1.45 19.30
C ASN A 243 10.16 -0.71 18.70
N ILE A 244 10.39 0.27 17.82
CA ILE A 244 9.34 0.99 17.10
C ILE A 244 8.49 0.02 16.25
N ILE A 245 9.12 -0.83 15.44
CA ILE A 245 8.41 -1.81 14.59
C ILE A 245 7.55 -2.76 15.43
N LYS A 246 8.05 -3.22 16.59
CA LYS A 246 7.28 -4.04 17.53
C LYS A 246 5.99 -3.34 17.97
N HIS A 247 6.08 -2.08 18.37
CA HIS A 247 4.93 -1.31 18.82
C HIS A 247 3.96 -0.96 17.69
N LEU A 248 4.46 -0.65 16.49
CA LEU A 248 3.63 -0.49 15.29
C LEU A 248 2.87 -1.78 14.93
N ASN A 249 3.51 -2.94 15.10
CA ASN A 249 2.90 -4.25 14.88
C ASN A 249 1.81 -4.55 15.92
N ASN A 250 2.08 -4.30 17.20
CA ASN A 250 1.09 -4.45 18.26
C ASN A 250 -0.12 -3.51 18.05
N ALA A 251 0.11 -2.26 17.63
CA ALA A 251 -0.94 -1.32 17.27
C ALA A 251 -1.69 -1.65 15.97
N LYS A 252 -1.22 -2.66 15.20
CA LYS A 252 -1.75 -3.03 13.88
C LYS A 252 -1.70 -1.88 12.86
N MET A 253 -0.68 -1.03 12.92
CA MET A 253 -0.46 0.10 12.01
C MET A 253 0.11 -0.36 10.65
N TYR A 254 -0.63 -1.24 9.96
CA TYR A 254 -0.19 -1.91 8.73
C TYR A 254 0.26 -0.94 7.62
N LYS A 255 -0.39 0.23 7.51
CA LYS A 255 -0.02 1.26 6.52
C LYS A 255 1.39 1.80 6.76
N ILE A 256 1.75 2.06 8.02
CA ILE A 256 3.07 2.58 8.37
C ILE A 256 4.12 1.48 8.29
N LEU A 257 3.78 0.27 8.75
CA LEU A 257 4.66 -0.90 8.65
C LEU A 257 5.05 -1.20 7.21
N VAL A 258 4.10 -1.24 6.28
CA VAL A 258 4.38 -1.55 4.88
C VAL A 258 5.24 -0.45 4.23
N ILE A 259 5.04 0.82 4.61
CA ILE A 259 5.89 1.95 4.16
C ILE A 259 7.32 1.80 4.70
N ILE A 260 7.50 1.52 5.99
CA ILE A 260 8.83 1.30 6.58
C ILE A 260 9.55 0.15 5.87
N PHE A 261 8.86 -0.96 5.58
CA PHE A 261 9.47 -2.08 4.87
C PHE A 261 9.73 -1.76 3.39
N ARG A 262 8.96 -0.85 2.77
CA ARG A 262 9.30 -0.29 1.46
C ARG A 262 10.58 0.56 1.51
N VAL A 263 10.81 1.33 2.56
CA VAL A 263 12.06 2.08 2.79
C VAL A 263 13.23 1.12 2.94
N ILE A 264 13.10 0.12 3.84
CA ILE A 264 14.13 -0.89 4.11
C ILE A 264 14.50 -1.68 2.85
N ASN A 265 13.49 -2.19 2.12
CA ASN A 265 13.74 -3.05 0.98
C ASN A 265 13.99 -2.28 -0.33
N LYS A 266 13.79 -0.96 -0.32
CA LYS A 266 13.82 -0.08 -1.51
C LYS A 266 12.85 -0.49 -2.64
N LYS A 267 11.95 -1.44 -2.37
CA LYS A 267 10.89 -1.98 -3.21
C LYS A 267 9.79 -2.59 -2.35
N TRP A 268 8.62 -2.79 -2.91
CA TRP A 268 7.57 -3.58 -2.29
C TRP A 268 7.84 -5.07 -2.50
N ILE A 269 7.85 -5.84 -1.42
CA ILE A 269 8.23 -7.26 -1.48
C ILE A 269 7.02 -8.13 -1.24
N LEU A 270 6.63 -8.88 -2.28
CA LEU A 270 5.65 -9.97 -2.19
C LEU A 270 6.36 -11.28 -1.85
N LYS A 271 5.94 -11.97 -0.80
CA LYS A 271 6.48 -13.25 -0.37
C LYS A 271 5.53 -14.36 -0.76
N ILE A 272 6.02 -15.34 -1.51
CA ILE A 272 5.25 -16.48 -2.00
C ILE A 272 5.83 -17.79 -1.43
N PRO A 273 5.01 -18.73 -0.94
CA PRO A 273 5.51 -20.01 -0.46
C PRO A 273 6.26 -20.78 -1.56
N LYS A 274 7.48 -21.22 -1.28
CA LYS A 274 8.26 -22.07 -2.17
C LYS A 274 7.55 -23.42 -2.30
N GLN A 275 7.42 -23.94 -3.52
CA GLN A 275 6.83 -25.27 -3.79
C GLN A 275 7.89 -26.18 -4.44
N PRO A 276 7.74 -27.52 -4.36
CA PRO A 276 6.65 -28.25 -3.70
C PRO A 276 6.74 -28.20 -2.16
N MET A 277 5.58 -28.20 -1.50
CA MET A 277 5.45 -28.45 -0.06
C MET A 277 4.57 -29.67 0.18
N ASN A 278 4.71 -30.30 1.35
CA ASN A 278 3.86 -31.39 1.80
C ASN A 278 2.68 -30.88 2.63
N GLY A 279 1.65 -31.72 2.80
CA GLY A 279 0.48 -31.43 3.64
C GLY A 279 -0.31 -30.19 3.19
N MET A 280 -0.80 -29.41 4.17
CA MET A 280 -1.61 -28.20 3.92
C MET A 280 -0.87 -27.12 3.10
N GLY A 281 0.47 -27.13 3.09
CA GLY A 281 1.26 -26.18 2.31
C GLY A 281 1.25 -26.44 0.80
N ARG A 282 0.87 -27.65 0.36
CA ARG A 282 0.93 -28.06 -1.04
C ARG A 282 0.09 -27.13 -1.93
N HIS A 283 0.68 -26.68 -3.03
CA HIS A 283 0.00 -25.86 -4.04
C HIS A 283 0.62 -26.02 -5.43
N ASN A 284 -0.18 -25.83 -6.48
CA ASN A 284 0.25 -26.00 -7.87
C ASN A 284 0.96 -24.75 -8.45
N ASN A 285 1.13 -23.70 -7.65
CA ASN A 285 1.64 -22.38 -8.08
C ASN A 285 0.88 -21.74 -9.26
N ASP A 286 -0.38 -22.09 -9.43
CA ASP A 286 -1.30 -21.39 -10.32
C ASP A 286 -2.00 -20.22 -9.59
N SER A 287 -3.03 -19.63 -10.21
CA SER A 287 -3.90 -18.65 -9.58
C SER A 287 -3.11 -17.40 -9.14
N TYR A 288 -3.34 -16.85 -7.94
CA TYR A 288 -2.63 -15.66 -7.45
C TYR A 288 -1.12 -15.80 -7.55
N ARG A 289 -0.55 -17.00 -7.36
CA ARG A 289 0.91 -17.17 -7.28
C ARG A 289 1.62 -16.92 -8.61
N GLU A 290 0.89 -16.83 -9.72
CA GLU A 290 1.40 -16.33 -11.01
C GLU A 290 1.46 -14.79 -11.08
N LEU A 291 0.56 -14.08 -10.39
CA LEU A 291 0.43 -12.63 -10.49
C LEU A 291 1.65 -11.83 -9.97
N PRO A 292 2.29 -12.15 -8.82
CA PRO A 292 3.48 -11.45 -8.35
C PRO A 292 4.61 -11.38 -9.37
N LEU A 293 4.79 -12.46 -10.16
CA LEU A 293 5.77 -12.47 -11.25
C LEU A 293 5.38 -11.47 -12.35
N LEU A 294 4.11 -11.49 -12.76
CA LEU A 294 3.61 -10.54 -13.76
C LEU A 294 3.69 -9.09 -13.26
N MET A 295 3.33 -8.82 -11.99
CA MET A 295 3.43 -7.50 -11.35
C MET A 295 4.87 -6.99 -11.36
N LYS A 296 5.85 -7.82 -10.96
CA LYS A 296 7.28 -7.48 -11.02
C LYS A 296 7.73 -7.15 -12.45
N LEU A 297 7.25 -7.88 -13.46
CA LEU A 297 7.59 -7.62 -14.86
C LEU A 297 7.00 -6.29 -15.38
N LYS A 298 5.88 -5.84 -14.82
CA LYS A 298 5.19 -4.60 -15.22
C LYS A 298 5.54 -3.40 -14.35
N ASN A 299 6.07 -3.60 -13.16
CA ASN A 299 6.36 -2.54 -12.20
C ASN A 299 7.72 -2.74 -11.53
N LYS A 300 8.64 -1.78 -11.77
CA LYS A 300 10.03 -1.81 -11.26
C LYS A 300 10.12 -1.66 -9.73
N ASP A 301 9.09 -1.11 -9.12
CA ASP A 301 8.98 -0.86 -7.68
C ASP A 301 8.53 -2.11 -6.90
N VAL A 302 8.14 -3.17 -7.62
CA VAL A 302 7.69 -4.44 -7.05
C VAL A 302 8.79 -5.49 -7.23
N ASP A 303 9.02 -6.24 -6.17
CA ASP A 303 9.76 -7.49 -6.22
C ASP A 303 8.98 -8.61 -5.54
N PHE A 304 9.44 -9.84 -5.74
CA PHE A 304 8.92 -10.96 -4.99
C PHE A 304 10.02 -11.95 -4.63
N ILE A 305 9.81 -12.65 -3.51
CA ILE A 305 10.71 -13.67 -3.00
C ILE A 305 9.93 -14.96 -2.71
N TYR A 306 10.61 -16.09 -2.84
CA TYR A 306 10.08 -17.36 -2.35
C TYR A 306 10.49 -17.59 -0.90
N SER A 307 9.60 -18.16 -0.10
CA SER A 307 9.85 -18.49 1.30
C SER A 307 9.48 -19.94 1.61
N ASP A 308 10.37 -20.66 2.27
CA ASP A 308 10.14 -21.99 2.83
C ASP A 308 9.58 -21.96 4.26
N LYS A 309 9.50 -20.77 4.87
CA LYS A 309 9.06 -20.56 6.26
C LYS A 309 7.55 -20.31 6.44
N THR A 310 6.76 -20.33 5.37
CA THR A 310 5.32 -20.03 5.44
C THR A 310 4.57 -20.78 4.35
N ILE A 311 3.32 -21.14 4.63
CA ILE A 311 2.39 -21.70 3.63
C ILE A 311 1.52 -20.62 2.96
N HIS A 312 1.62 -19.37 3.43
CA HIS A 312 0.79 -18.23 3.03
C HIS A 312 1.56 -17.22 2.18
N CYS A 313 0.83 -16.46 1.37
CA CYS A 313 1.40 -15.33 0.63
C CYS A 313 1.34 -14.05 1.48
N TRP A 314 2.36 -13.20 1.39
CA TRP A 314 2.44 -11.96 2.19
C TRP A 314 2.91 -10.77 1.35
N LEU A 315 2.48 -9.58 1.75
CA LEU A 315 3.19 -8.33 1.48
C LEU A 315 3.97 -7.96 2.75
N GLU A 316 5.28 -7.79 2.61
CA GLU A 316 6.16 -7.48 3.76
C GLU A 316 5.70 -6.19 4.48
N PRO A 317 5.72 -6.15 5.83
CA PRO A 317 6.21 -7.21 6.70
C PRO A 317 5.19 -8.29 7.02
N ASN A 318 3.90 -7.93 7.13
CA ASN A 318 2.89 -8.80 7.71
C ASN A 318 1.46 -8.50 7.25
N ILE A 319 1.29 -8.08 5.99
CA ILE A 319 -0.03 -8.05 5.36
C ILE A 319 -0.25 -9.41 4.69
N LEU A 320 -1.20 -10.19 5.20
CA LEU A 320 -1.54 -11.50 4.67
C LEU A 320 -2.38 -11.34 3.39
N THR A 321 -1.83 -11.76 2.25
CA THR A 321 -2.53 -11.80 0.97
C THR A 321 -3.15 -13.20 0.82
N TYR A 322 -4.33 -13.42 1.38
CA TYR A 322 -4.92 -14.75 1.55
C TYR A 322 -5.43 -15.33 0.22
N ASP A 323 -4.67 -16.27 -0.37
CA ASP A 323 -4.90 -16.84 -1.70
C ASP A 323 -5.66 -18.17 -1.73
N ARG A 324 -6.18 -18.60 -0.58
CA ARG A 324 -6.85 -19.90 -0.41
C ARG A 324 -8.37 -19.78 -0.59
N PRO A 325 -9.03 -20.88 -1.01
CA PRO A 325 -10.45 -20.86 -1.33
C PRO A 325 -11.37 -20.80 -0.10
N THR A 326 -10.96 -21.37 1.02
CA THR A 326 -11.69 -21.43 2.30
C THR A 326 -10.72 -21.20 3.45
N LEU A 327 -11.24 -21.08 4.68
CA LEU A 327 -10.42 -20.87 5.89
C LEU A 327 -9.67 -22.12 6.39
N GLU A 328 -9.74 -23.26 5.71
CA GLU A 328 -9.09 -24.51 6.13
C GLU A 328 -7.57 -24.37 6.33
N TRP A 329 -6.94 -23.48 5.58
CA TRP A 329 -5.49 -23.23 5.66
C TRP A 329 -5.09 -22.23 6.75
N CYS A 330 -6.05 -21.62 7.44
CA CYS A 330 -5.75 -20.72 8.55
C CYS A 330 -5.04 -21.49 9.68
N ASN A 331 -3.80 -21.09 9.95
CA ASN A 331 -2.98 -21.64 11.03
C ASN A 331 -2.50 -20.52 11.96
N THR A 332 -1.64 -20.83 12.93
CA THR A 332 -1.15 -19.84 13.91
C THR A 332 -0.39 -18.67 13.28
N GLU A 333 0.18 -18.83 12.07
CA GLU A 333 0.93 -17.76 11.39
C GLU A 333 0.07 -16.51 11.14
N ILE A 334 -1.22 -16.68 10.89
CA ILE A 334 -2.12 -15.56 10.54
C ILE A 334 -2.33 -14.59 11.71
N GLN A 335 -2.05 -15.00 12.95
CA GLN A 335 -2.13 -14.13 14.14
C GLN A 335 -1.08 -13.01 14.09
N ASN A 336 0.01 -13.22 13.36
CA ASN A 336 1.07 -12.22 13.16
C ASN A 336 0.69 -11.14 12.14
N ALA A 337 -0.42 -11.31 11.42
CA ALA A 337 -0.86 -10.34 10.43
C ALA A 337 -1.29 -9.02 11.09
N SER A 338 -0.95 -7.91 10.46
CA SER A 338 -1.48 -6.58 10.79
C SER A 338 -2.76 -6.26 10.00
N LEU A 339 -2.90 -6.91 8.85
CA LEU A 339 -4.06 -6.88 7.95
C LEU A 339 -4.15 -8.21 7.20
N ILE A 340 -5.38 -8.72 7.04
CA ILE A 340 -5.70 -9.85 6.17
C ILE A 340 -6.52 -9.34 4.97
N LEU A 341 -5.98 -9.55 3.78
CA LEU A 341 -6.63 -9.30 2.51
C LEU A 341 -7.26 -10.60 2.01
N LEU A 342 -8.60 -10.69 2.02
CA LEU A 342 -9.33 -11.90 1.64
C LEU A 342 -9.62 -11.93 0.13
N GLY A 343 -8.95 -12.86 -0.57
CA GLY A 343 -9.11 -13.05 -2.00
C GLY A 343 -10.42 -13.75 -2.38
N ASN A 344 -10.55 -15.04 -2.06
CA ASN A 344 -11.72 -15.85 -2.42
C ASN A 344 -12.88 -15.77 -1.40
N GLY A 345 -12.58 -15.45 -0.14
CA GLY A 345 -13.58 -15.40 0.94
C GLY A 345 -14.55 -14.23 0.83
N ASP A 346 -15.73 -14.38 1.43
CA ASP A 346 -16.70 -13.33 1.67
C ASP A 346 -16.37 -12.62 3.00
N ILE A 347 -16.34 -11.28 2.98
CA ILE A 347 -16.11 -10.49 4.18
C ILE A 347 -17.22 -10.66 5.22
N GLU A 348 -18.44 -10.90 4.77
CA GLU A 348 -19.59 -11.07 5.65
C GLU A 348 -19.68 -12.47 6.27
N LEU A 349 -18.95 -13.45 5.74
CA LEU A 349 -18.90 -14.82 6.26
C LEU A 349 -17.51 -15.15 6.80
N GLU A 350 -16.55 -15.46 5.93
CA GLU A 350 -15.19 -15.81 6.31
C GLU A 350 -14.47 -14.66 7.02
N GLY A 351 -14.71 -13.40 6.60
CA GLY A 351 -14.15 -12.22 7.25
C GLY A 351 -14.63 -12.05 8.69
N LYS A 352 -15.93 -12.25 8.94
CA LYS A 352 -16.50 -12.25 10.30
C LYS A 352 -15.96 -13.41 11.15
N GLN A 353 -15.82 -14.60 10.58
CA GLN A 353 -15.23 -15.74 11.28
C GLN A 353 -13.81 -15.44 11.75
N ILE A 354 -12.95 -14.88 10.89
CA ILE A 354 -11.59 -14.48 11.27
C ILE A 354 -11.61 -13.44 12.39
N LYS A 355 -12.45 -12.40 12.27
CA LYS A 355 -12.55 -11.34 13.31
C LYS A 355 -13.02 -11.89 14.66
N ASN A 356 -13.91 -12.88 14.66
CA ASN A 356 -14.38 -13.54 15.88
C ASN A 356 -13.31 -14.44 16.50
N SER A 357 -12.47 -15.09 15.68
CA SER A 357 -11.40 -15.98 16.15
C SER A 357 -10.13 -15.22 16.55
N ILE A 358 -9.87 -14.05 15.97
CA ILE A 358 -8.64 -13.28 16.22
C ILE A 358 -9.02 -11.86 16.61
N LYS A 359 -8.93 -11.60 17.92
CA LYS A 359 -9.25 -10.30 18.51
C LYS A 359 -8.43 -9.20 17.83
N HIS A 360 -9.09 -8.08 17.52
CA HIS A 360 -8.47 -6.91 16.90
C HIS A 360 -7.89 -7.14 15.48
N MET A 361 -8.24 -8.24 14.79
CA MET A 361 -7.75 -8.47 13.43
C MET A 361 -8.43 -7.54 12.41
N ASN A 362 -7.63 -6.86 11.60
CA ASN A 362 -8.11 -6.12 10.44
C ASN A 362 -8.28 -7.09 9.27
N VAL A 363 -9.49 -7.12 8.69
CA VAL A 363 -9.80 -7.96 7.54
C VAL A 363 -10.52 -7.12 6.50
N MET A 364 -10.04 -7.17 5.27
CA MET A 364 -10.56 -6.39 4.14
C MET A 364 -10.79 -7.28 2.92
N PRO A 365 -11.73 -6.91 2.03
CA PRO A 365 -11.84 -7.55 0.73
C PRO A 365 -10.61 -7.22 -0.09
N TRP A 366 -10.24 -8.15 -0.96
CA TRP A 366 -9.08 -8.03 -1.83
C TRP A 366 -9.43 -8.23 -3.30
N ILE A 367 -8.42 -8.31 -4.15
CA ILE A 367 -8.57 -8.70 -5.55
C ILE A 367 -8.91 -10.18 -5.66
N PHE A 368 -9.35 -10.59 -6.84
CA PHE A 368 -9.47 -11.98 -7.21
C PHE A 368 -8.92 -12.19 -8.63
N TRP A 369 -8.55 -13.42 -8.95
CA TRP A 369 -7.68 -13.72 -10.10
C TRP A 369 -8.20 -14.90 -10.94
N PRO A 370 -7.86 -14.94 -12.24
CA PRO A 370 -8.06 -16.13 -13.06
C PRO A 370 -7.33 -17.34 -12.50
N ARG A 371 -7.72 -18.54 -12.93
CA ARG A 371 -6.98 -19.76 -12.57
C ARG A 371 -5.57 -19.77 -13.14
N LYS A 372 -5.38 -19.23 -14.35
CA LYS A 372 -4.07 -19.07 -15.00
C LYS A 372 -3.86 -17.64 -15.53
N PRO A 373 -3.53 -16.67 -14.66
CA PRO A 373 -3.35 -15.27 -15.06
C PRO A 373 -2.38 -15.08 -16.24
N MET A 374 -1.26 -15.82 -16.29
CA MET A 374 -0.30 -15.70 -17.40
C MET A 374 -0.90 -16.13 -18.74
N LEU A 375 -1.75 -17.16 -18.74
CA LEU A 375 -2.42 -17.62 -19.96
C LEU A 375 -3.48 -16.62 -20.41
N VAL A 376 -4.28 -16.08 -19.47
CA VAL A 376 -5.29 -15.07 -19.79
C VAL A 376 -4.64 -13.84 -20.43
N GLU A 377 -3.61 -13.26 -19.82
CA GLU A 377 -2.92 -12.10 -20.40
C GLU A 377 -2.26 -12.41 -21.76
N LYS A 378 -1.71 -13.61 -21.92
CA LYS A 378 -1.18 -14.07 -23.22
C LYS A 378 -2.27 -14.14 -24.30
N LEU A 379 -3.48 -14.59 -23.95
CA LEU A 379 -4.60 -14.68 -24.88
C LEU A 379 -5.16 -13.29 -25.21
N LEU A 380 -5.32 -12.41 -24.22
CA LEU A 380 -5.75 -11.02 -24.41
C LEU A 380 -4.79 -10.24 -25.31
N HIS A 381 -3.49 -10.54 -25.26
CA HIS A 381 -2.52 -9.93 -26.17
C HIS A 381 -2.63 -10.46 -27.61
N LYS A 382 -2.98 -11.74 -27.78
CA LYS A 382 -3.02 -12.41 -29.09
C LYS A 382 -4.34 -12.24 -29.83
N HIS A 383 -5.42 -12.04 -29.11
CA HIS A 383 -6.77 -12.04 -29.64
C HIS A 383 -7.49 -10.75 -29.22
N PRO A 384 -8.02 -9.96 -30.17
CA PRO A 384 -8.85 -8.82 -29.83
C PRO A 384 -10.14 -9.29 -29.13
N LEU A 385 -10.75 -8.41 -28.35
CA LEU A 385 -12.06 -8.66 -27.75
C LEU A 385 -13.11 -8.71 -28.86
N LEU A 386 -13.95 -9.74 -28.84
CA LEU A 386 -15.02 -9.92 -29.81
C LEU A 386 -16.20 -9.00 -29.51
N ASN A 387 -16.76 -8.38 -30.55
CA ASN A 387 -18.00 -7.62 -30.50
C ASN A 387 -19.23 -8.54 -30.41
N TYR A 388 -20.43 -7.96 -30.27
CA TYR A 388 -21.67 -8.71 -30.08
C TYR A 388 -21.94 -9.76 -31.18
N ASN A 389 -21.74 -9.39 -32.45
CA ASN A 389 -22.06 -10.24 -33.61
C ASN A 389 -20.97 -11.29 -33.90
N GLU A 390 -19.74 -11.07 -33.43
CA GLU A 390 -18.64 -12.05 -33.51
C GLU A 390 -18.76 -13.17 -32.48
N ARG A 391 -19.61 -13.01 -31.46
CA ARG A 391 -19.83 -14.01 -30.40
C ARG A 391 -20.87 -15.02 -30.85
N THR A 392 -20.42 -16.25 -31.05
CA THR A 392 -21.23 -17.34 -31.60
C THR A 392 -22.03 -18.12 -30.56
N ILE A 393 -21.80 -17.87 -29.26
CA ILE A 393 -22.49 -18.55 -28.16
C ILE A 393 -23.30 -17.50 -27.39
N GLU A 394 -24.59 -17.74 -27.16
CA GLU A 394 -25.42 -16.77 -26.42
C GLU A 394 -25.07 -16.81 -24.93
N SER A 395 -25.14 -17.99 -24.32
CA SER A 395 -24.90 -18.17 -22.89
C SER A 395 -24.21 -19.50 -22.59
N ILE A 396 -23.20 -19.47 -21.71
CA ILE A 396 -22.35 -20.63 -21.47
C ILE A 396 -22.14 -20.96 -19.99
N PHE A 397 -22.02 -22.25 -19.69
CA PHE A 397 -21.37 -22.75 -18.48
C PHE A 397 -20.40 -23.88 -18.80
N ILE A 398 -19.16 -23.76 -18.34
CA ILE A 398 -18.18 -24.85 -18.34
C ILE A 398 -17.63 -25.01 -16.92
N GLY A 399 -17.83 -26.18 -16.32
CA GLY A 399 -17.38 -26.50 -14.97
C GLY A 399 -17.03 -27.98 -14.79
N ASN A 400 -16.27 -28.26 -13.74
CA ASN A 400 -15.90 -29.61 -13.31
C ASN A 400 -15.86 -29.74 -11.79
N PHE A 401 -16.63 -30.64 -11.17
CA PHE A 401 -16.60 -30.83 -9.71
C PHE A 401 -15.80 -32.06 -9.31
N GLU A 402 -14.95 -31.86 -8.31
CA GLU A 402 -13.97 -32.84 -7.82
C GLU A 402 -14.26 -33.27 -6.37
N ASN A 403 -15.13 -32.54 -5.66
CA ASN A 403 -15.49 -32.83 -4.28
C ASN A 403 -16.97 -32.55 -3.98
N ASN A 404 -17.43 -33.04 -2.82
CA ASN A 404 -18.84 -32.96 -2.40
C ASN A 404 -19.32 -31.52 -2.19
N VAL A 405 -18.43 -30.59 -1.80
CA VAL A 405 -18.78 -29.17 -1.61
C VAL A 405 -19.12 -28.55 -2.96
N GLN A 406 -18.27 -28.74 -3.97
CA GLN A 406 -18.54 -28.28 -5.33
C GLN A 406 -19.75 -28.97 -5.96
N GLU A 407 -19.92 -30.29 -5.72
CA GLU A 407 -21.09 -31.04 -6.21
C GLU A 407 -22.39 -30.43 -5.69
N LYS A 408 -22.46 -30.07 -4.40
CA LYS A 408 -23.64 -29.42 -3.78
C LYS A 408 -24.05 -28.12 -4.49
N PHE A 409 -23.09 -27.31 -4.93
CA PHE A 409 -23.37 -26.02 -5.57
C PHE A 409 -23.53 -26.10 -7.09
N ARG A 410 -23.29 -27.27 -7.70
CA ARG A 410 -23.37 -27.46 -9.16
C ARG A 410 -24.42 -28.47 -9.60
N LYS A 411 -24.77 -29.41 -8.72
CA LYS A 411 -25.96 -30.25 -8.84
C LYS A 411 -27.00 -29.74 -7.87
N THR A 412 -27.63 -28.64 -8.26
CA THR A 412 -28.78 -28.09 -7.57
C THR A 412 -30.06 -28.68 -8.15
N THR A 413 -31.19 -28.51 -7.45
CA THR A 413 -32.53 -28.76 -8.04
C THR A 413 -32.86 -27.80 -9.17
N ILE A 414 -32.08 -26.72 -9.33
CA ILE A 414 -32.21 -25.73 -10.38
C ILE A 414 -31.53 -26.23 -11.66
N GLU A 415 -32.30 -26.41 -12.73
CA GLU A 415 -31.85 -26.94 -14.02
C GLU A 415 -31.30 -25.85 -14.95
N TRP A 416 -30.14 -25.27 -14.58
CA TRP A 416 -29.49 -24.22 -15.36
C TRP A 416 -29.20 -24.59 -16.82
N GLU A 417 -28.95 -25.88 -17.09
CA GLU A 417 -28.75 -26.41 -18.45
C GLU A 417 -29.92 -26.08 -19.40
N SER A 418 -31.15 -26.02 -18.87
CA SER A 418 -32.35 -25.72 -19.67
C SER A 418 -32.42 -24.26 -20.18
N ALA A 419 -31.58 -23.37 -19.67
CA ALA A 419 -31.53 -21.94 -20.03
C ALA A 419 -30.22 -21.50 -20.69
N LEU A 420 -29.27 -22.41 -20.87
CA LEU A 420 -27.98 -22.10 -21.47
C LEU A 420 -27.85 -22.69 -22.87
N ASP A 421 -27.22 -21.94 -23.76
CA ASP A 421 -26.91 -22.36 -25.13
C ASP A 421 -25.83 -23.46 -25.13
N GLU A 422 -24.79 -23.29 -24.32
CA GLU A 422 -23.78 -24.32 -24.07
C GLU A 422 -23.65 -24.64 -22.57
N TYR A 423 -23.92 -25.90 -22.18
CA TYR A 423 -23.73 -26.39 -20.81
C TYR A 423 -22.80 -27.61 -20.75
N HIS A 424 -21.72 -27.49 -19.98
CA HIS A 424 -20.77 -28.56 -19.74
C HIS A 424 -20.39 -28.62 -18.26
N CYS A 425 -20.91 -29.62 -17.53
CA CYS A 425 -20.55 -29.86 -16.13
C CYS A 425 -20.06 -31.30 -15.95
N THR A 426 -18.74 -31.49 -15.85
CA THR A 426 -18.13 -32.82 -15.69
C THR A 426 -17.86 -33.18 -14.23
N LYS A 427 -17.63 -34.48 -13.96
CA LYS A 427 -17.26 -35.03 -12.65
C LYS A 427 -15.87 -35.66 -12.70
N GLY A 428 -15.07 -35.46 -11.65
CA GLY A 428 -13.77 -36.12 -11.49
C GLY A 428 -12.59 -35.27 -11.96
N GLN A 429 -11.43 -35.88 -12.23
CA GLN A 429 -10.20 -35.13 -12.58
C GLN A 429 -10.00 -34.91 -14.08
N GLN A 430 -10.84 -35.52 -14.93
CA GLN A 430 -10.73 -35.37 -16.37
C GLN A 430 -11.58 -34.19 -16.83
N HIS A 431 -10.92 -33.14 -17.33
CA HIS A 431 -11.59 -31.98 -17.89
C HIS A 431 -11.94 -32.22 -19.36
N LYS A 432 -13.14 -31.79 -19.78
CA LYS A 432 -13.60 -31.87 -21.18
C LYS A 432 -12.76 -31.02 -22.14
N PHE A 433 -12.23 -29.90 -21.66
CA PHE A 433 -11.44 -28.95 -22.44
C PHE A 433 -10.10 -28.71 -21.75
N THR A 434 -9.06 -28.45 -22.55
CA THR A 434 -7.86 -27.81 -22.05
C THR A 434 -8.20 -26.42 -21.52
N HIS A 435 -7.38 -25.87 -20.62
CA HIS A 435 -7.65 -24.54 -20.06
C HIS A 435 -7.65 -23.44 -21.14
N LYS A 436 -6.85 -23.59 -22.21
CA LYS A 436 -6.87 -22.65 -23.35
C LYS A 436 -8.21 -22.72 -24.09
N GLU A 437 -8.68 -23.91 -24.44
CA GLU A 437 -9.97 -24.09 -25.14
C GLU A 437 -11.13 -23.57 -24.30
N TYR A 438 -11.10 -23.82 -22.98
CA TYR A 438 -12.05 -23.24 -22.04
C TYR A 438 -12.09 -21.71 -22.13
N LEU A 439 -10.94 -21.03 -22.04
CA LEU A 439 -10.89 -19.55 -22.11
C LEU A 439 -11.36 -19.01 -23.48
N ILE A 440 -11.03 -19.70 -24.58
CA ILE A 440 -11.50 -19.32 -25.92
C ILE A 440 -13.02 -19.47 -26.05
N LYS A 441 -13.61 -20.55 -25.49
CA LYS A 441 -15.07 -20.71 -25.45
C LYS A 441 -15.74 -19.61 -24.63
N LEU A 442 -15.15 -19.23 -23.49
CA LEU A 442 -15.66 -18.10 -22.71
C LEU A 442 -15.64 -16.80 -23.52
N SER A 443 -14.58 -16.54 -24.30
CA SER A 443 -14.49 -15.31 -25.11
C SER A 443 -15.47 -15.28 -26.29
N GLN A 444 -15.95 -16.43 -26.74
CA GLN A 444 -16.95 -16.56 -27.80
C GLN A 444 -18.40 -16.39 -27.30
N SER A 445 -18.63 -16.37 -25.99
CA SER A 445 -19.96 -16.25 -25.40
C SER A 445 -20.34 -14.81 -25.10
N LYS A 446 -21.62 -14.45 -25.21
CA LYS A 446 -22.14 -13.14 -24.77
C LYS A 446 -22.33 -13.09 -23.25
N TYR A 447 -22.86 -14.17 -22.68
CA TYR A 447 -23.08 -14.31 -21.24
C TYR A 447 -22.43 -15.58 -20.68
N GLY A 448 -22.04 -15.58 -19.40
CA GLY A 448 -21.45 -16.76 -18.77
C GLY A 448 -21.96 -16.98 -17.35
N LEU A 449 -22.48 -18.18 -17.07
CA LEU A 449 -23.04 -18.51 -15.75
C LEU A 449 -21.93 -18.75 -14.71
N CYS A 450 -22.05 -18.08 -13.58
CA CYS A 450 -21.21 -18.26 -12.40
C CYS A 450 -21.97 -19.07 -11.35
N LEU A 451 -21.57 -20.34 -11.20
CA LEU A 451 -21.93 -21.17 -10.06
C LEU A 451 -20.79 -21.21 -9.04
N ARG A 452 -21.15 -21.24 -7.76
CA ARG A 452 -20.19 -21.28 -6.65
C ARG A 452 -19.26 -22.48 -6.79
N GLY A 453 -17.99 -22.23 -6.49
CA GLY A 453 -16.95 -23.24 -6.51
C GLY A 453 -16.78 -23.89 -5.14
N TYR A 454 -15.52 -24.19 -4.82
CA TYR A 454 -15.15 -24.64 -3.47
C TYR A 454 -15.11 -23.47 -2.48
N GLY A 455 -14.65 -22.29 -2.93
CA GLY A 455 -14.74 -21.03 -2.20
C GLY A 455 -16.00 -20.24 -2.53
N SER A 456 -16.14 -19.08 -1.90
CA SER A 456 -17.29 -18.18 -2.05
C SER A 456 -17.27 -17.37 -3.35
N LYS A 457 -16.11 -17.29 -4.01
CA LYS A 457 -15.93 -16.75 -5.37
C LYS A 457 -15.49 -17.83 -6.36
N CYS A 458 -15.70 -17.55 -7.63
CA CYS A 458 -15.38 -18.41 -8.77
C CYS A 458 -14.43 -17.71 -9.73
N HIS A 459 -13.30 -18.35 -10.08
CA HIS A 459 -12.33 -17.79 -11.04
C HIS A 459 -12.99 -17.35 -12.36
N ARG A 460 -14.09 -18.02 -12.72
CA ARG A 460 -14.88 -17.71 -13.91
C ARG A 460 -15.39 -16.28 -13.94
N GLU A 461 -15.74 -15.68 -12.80
CA GLU A 461 -16.22 -14.29 -12.75
C GLU A 461 -15.22 -13.33 -13.41
N VAL A 462 -13.96 -13.42 -13.01
CA VAL A 462 -12.90 -12.55 -13.53
C VAL A 462 -12.39 -13.00 -14.89
N GLU A 463 -12.44 -14.30 -15.21
CA GLU A 463 -12.10 -14.82 -16.55
C GLU A 463 -13.11 -14.37 -17.61
N LEU A 464 -14.41 -14.39 -17.31
CA LEU A 464 -15.46 -13.86 -18.18
C LEU A 464 -15.27 -12.36 -18.39
N MET A 465 -15.08 -11.61 -17.30
CA MET A 465 -14.88 -10.17 -17.39
C MET A 465 -13.63 -9.80 -18.20
N ALA A 466 -12.55 -10.58 -18.11
CA ALA A 466 -11.33 -10.38 -18.89
C ALA A 466 -11.61 -10.34 -20.41
N PHE A 467 -12.47 -11.23 -20.90
CA PHE A 467 -12.84 -11.30 -22.31
C PHE A 467 -14.09 -10.47 -22.65
N GLY A 468 -14.59 -9.63 -21.74
CA GLY A 468 -15.81 -8.85 -21.96
C GLY A 468 -17.09 -9.70 -22.05
N THR A 469 -17.06 -10.95 -21.59
CA THR A 469 -18.26 -11.77 -21.47
C THR A 469 -18.99 -11.37 -20.20
N VAL A 470 -20.30 -11.10 -20.29
CA VAL A 470 -21.07 -10.62 -19.14
C VAL A 470 -21.37 -11.78 -18.18
N PRO A 471 -20.89 -11.75 -16.92
CA PRO A 471 -21.20 -12.78 -15.95
C PRO A 471 -22.68 -12.76 -15.54
N ILE A 472 -23.23 -13.96 -15.35
CA ILE A 472 -24.52 -14.19 -14.70
C ILE A 472 -24.21 -14.74 -13.30
N ILE A 473 -24.51 -13.98 -12.27
CA ILE A 473 -24.21 -14.29 -10.87
C ILE A 473 -25.41 -14.97 -10.22
N THR A 474 -25.21 -16.18 -9.69
CA THR A 474 -26.23 -16.88 -8.90
C THR A 474 -26.14 -16.51 -7.41
N PRO A 475 -27.21 -16.72 -6.61
CA PRO A 475 -27.27 -16.26 -5.21
C PRO A 475 -26.12 -16.73 -4.31
N GLU A 476 -25.55 -17.89 -4.61
CA GLU A 476 -24.48 -18.51 -3.82
C GLU A 476 -23.08 -17.94 -4.14
N VAL A 477 -22.96 -17.05 -5.13
CA VAL A 477 -21.67 -16.47 -5.56
C VAL A 477 -21.48 -15.08 -4.94
N SER A 478 -20.38 -14.90 -4.20
CA SER A 478 -20.05 -13.63 -3.55
C SER A 478 -19.42 -12.63 -4.51
N ILE A 479 -20.23 -11.75 -5.11
CA ILE A 479 -19.75 -10.70 -6.02
C ILE A 479 -19.45 -9.36 -5.32
N LYS A 480 -19.89 -9.20 -4.07
CA LYS A 480 -19.76 -7.93 -3.32
C LYS A 480 -18.44 -7.81 -2.56
N SER A 481 -17.81 -8.91 -2.21
CA SER A 481 -16.62 -8.95 -1.35
C SER A 481 -15.30 -8.72 -2.11
N TYR A 482 -15.29 -7.80 -3.07
CA TYR A 482 -14.10 -7.40 -3.82
C TYR A 482 -13.59 -6.03 -3.35
N MET A 483 -12.28 -5.79 -3.50
CA MET A 483 -11.67 -4.48 -3.22
C MET A 483 -12.36 -3.32 -3.95
N ASN A 484 -12.79 -3.57 -5.19
CA ASN A 484 -13.61 -2.69 -6.01
C ASN A 484 -14.78 -3.51 -6.57
N PRO A 485 -15.91 -3.62 -5.86
CA PRO A 485 -17.00 -4.50 -6.26
C PRO A 485 -17.52 -4.22 -7.67
N PRO A 486 -17.66 -5.24 -8.54
CA PRO A 486 -18.47 -5.12 -9.74
C PRO A 486 -19.89 -4.64 -9.38
N MET A 487 -20.54 -3.96 -10.34
CA MET A 487 -21.89 -3.41 -10.19
C MET A 487 -22.88 -4.15 -11.09
N GLU A 488 -24.04 -4.52 -10.56
CA GLU A 488 -25.12 -5.15 -11.33
C GLU A 488 -25.62 -4.22 -12.44
N ASN A 489 -26.02 -4.80 -13.58
CA ASN A 489 -26.44 -4.10 -14.81
C ASN A 489 -25.38 -3.19 -15.43
N VAL A 490 -24.15 -3.23 -14.92
CA VAL A 490 -22.96 -2.59 -15.50
C VAL A 490 -21.92 -3.65 -15.83
N HIS A 491 -21.59 -4.51 -14.86
CA HIS A 491 -20.55 -5.51 -14.99
C HIS A 491 -21.08 -6.94 -14.96
N TYR A 492 -22.31 -7.17 -14.49
CA TYR A 492 -22.91 -8.50 -14.41
C TYR A 492 -24.44 -8.39 -14.32
N ILE A 493 -25.14 -9.51 -14.48
CA ILE A 493 -26.56 -9.65 -14.12
C ILE A 493 -26.73 -10.75 -13.08
N THR A 494 -27.78 -10.70 -12.27
CA THR A 494 -28.16 -11.80 -11.36
C THR A 494 -29.23 -12.68 -11.99
N ALA A 495 -29.32 -13.94 -11.57
CA ALA A 495 -30.48 -14.79 -11.83
C ALA A 495 -30.64 -15.82 -10.71
N ASN A 496 -31.88 -16.01 -10.24
CA ASN A 496 -32.23 -17.01 -9.23
C ASN A 496 -32.78 -18.29 -9.87
N THR A 497 -33.39 -18.20 -11.05
CA THR A 497 -33.92 -19.36 -11.79
C THR A 497 -33.56 -19.32 -13.29
N PRO A 498 -33.69 -20.45 -14.01
CA PRO A 498 -33.46 -20.52 -15.46
C PRO A 498 -34.44 -19.63 -16.26
N GLU A 499 -35.67 -19.48 -15.79
CA GLU A 499 -36.69 -18.62 -16.43
C GLU A 499 -36.33 -17.15 -16.29
N GLU A 500 -35.95 -16.72 -15.08
CA GLU A 500 -35.49 -15.35 -14.82
C GLU A 500 -34.25 -15.02 -15.69
N LEU A 501 -33.35 -15.99 -15.87
CA LEU A 501 -32.19 -15.84 -16.73
C LEU A 501 -32.60 -15.59 -18.19
N LYS A 502 -33.52 -16.41 -18.73
CA LYS A 502 -34.02 -16.24 -20.11
C LYS A 502 -34.67 -14.87 -20.29
N GLU A 503 -35.52 -14.48 -19.34
CA GLU A 503 -36.19 -13.17 -19.34
C GLU A 503 -35.16 -12.03 -19.38
N LYS A 504 -34.19 -12.03 -18.46
CA LYS A 504 -33.16 -11.00 -18.38
C LYS A 504 -32.29 -10.91 -19.63
N ILE A 505 -31.85 -12.04 -20.18
CA ILE A 505 -31.05 -12.03 -21.42
C ILE A 505 -31.88 -11.46 -22.58
N SER A 506 -33.14 -11.91 -22.74
CA SER A 506 -34.01 -11.44 -23.84
C SER A 506 -34.35 -9.95 -23.75
N GLY A 507 -34.36 -9.39 -22.55
CA GLY A 507 -34.63 -7.96 -22.31
C GLY A 507 -33.41 -7.05 -22.47
N ILE A 508 -32.19 -7.58 -22.65
CA ILE A 508 -30.98 -6.77 -22.83
C ILE A 508 -30.70 -6.59 -24.32
N GLU A 509 -30.90 -5.37 -24.80
CA GLU A 509 -30.56 -5.00 -26.17
C GLU A 509 -29.03 -5.06 -26.42
N GLU A 510 -28.63 -5.28 -27.68
CA GLU A 510 -27.23 -5.30 -28.12
C GLU A 510 -26.45 -4.06 -27.65
N LYS A 511 -27.06 -2.87 -27.73
CA LYS A 511 -26.43 -1.63 -27.27
C LYS A 511 -26.06 -1.72 -25.79
N LYS A 512 -26.99 -2.17 -24.95
CA LYS A 512 -26.78 -2.31 -23.52
C LYS A 512 -25.75 -3.40 -23.21
N TRP A 513 -25.80 -4.52 -23.93
CA TRP A 513 -24.80 -5.57 -23.79
C TRP A 513 -23.39 -5.05 -24.12
N ASN A 514 -23.21 -4.29 -25.19
CA ASN A 514 -21.91 -3.73 -25.58
C ASN A 514 -21.34 -2.79 -24.50
N GLU A 515 -22.20 -1.97 -23.87
CA GLU A 515 -21.81 -1.16 -22.71
C GLU A 515 -21.32 -2.02 -21.55
N MET A 516 -22.04 -3.11 -21.24
CA MET A 516 -21.67 -4.01 -20.16
C MET A 516 -20.39 -4.79 -20.45
N SER A 517 -20.24 -5.31 -21.67
CA SER A 517 -19.04 -6.02 -22.13
C SER A 517 -17.78 -5.16 -22.02
N LYS A 518 -17.88 -3.89 -22.45
CA LYS A 518 -16.82 -2.90 -22.31
C LYS A 518 -16.51 -2.59 -20.85
N ALA A 519 -17.53 -2.45 -20.00
CA ALA A 519 -17.34 -2.22 -18.58
C ALA A 519 -16.67 -3.42 -17.88
N CYS A 520 -17.03 -4.65 -18.24
CA CYS A 520 -16.42 -5.88 -17.74
C CYS A 520 -14.91 -5.93 -18.01
N SER A 521 -14.52 -5.77 -19.27
CA SER A 521 -13.11 -5.80 -19.67
C SER A 521 -12.33 -4.66 -19.01
N LYS A 522 -12.88 -3.44 -19.01
CA LYS A 522 -12.29 -2.30 -18.30
C LYS A 522 -12.06 -2.61 -16.81
N TRP A 523 -13.07 -3.14 -16.13
CA TRP A 523 -12.95 -3.50 -14.71
C TRP A 523 -11.84 -4.55 -14.50
N TYR A 524 -11.74 -5.57 -15.35
CA TYR A 524 -10.66 -6.56 -15.26
C TYR A 524 -9.28 -5.90 -15.44
N PHE A 525 -9.13 -5.03 -16.44
CA PHE A 525 -7.86 -4.34 -16.70
C PHE A 525 -7.44 -3.42 -15.57
N GLU A 526 -8.39 -2.78 -14.87
CA GLU A 526 -8.11 -1.91 -13.73
C GLU A 526 -7.77 -2.68 -12.45
N ASN A 527 -8.46 -3.80 -12.19
CA ASN A 527 -8.45 -4.43 -10.86
C ASN A 527 -7.63 -5.73 -10.81
N VAL A 528 -7.43 -6.42 -11.95
CA VAL A 528 -6.88 -7.79 -11.98
C VAL A 528 -5.68 -7.93 -12.91
N HIS A 529 -5.70 -7.30 -14.09
CA HIS A 529 -4.60 -7.37 -15.04
C HIS A 529 -3.30 -6.80 -14.44
N SER A 530 -2.17 -7.49 -14.66
CA SER A 530 -0.88 -7.22 -14.01
C SER A 530 -0.35 -5.79 -14.14
N ILE A 531 -0.71 -5.10 -15.23
CA ILE A 531 -0.37 -3.70 -15.47
C ILE A 531 -0.87 -2.77 -14.37
N ASN A 532 -2.12 -2.92 -13.91
CA ASN A 532 -2.73 -2.00 -12.94
C ASN A 532 -2.99 -2.63 -11.58
N CYS A 533 -3.06 -3.96 -11.50
CA CYS A 533 -3.47 -4.68 -10.30
C CYS A 533 -2.65 -4.31 -9.06
N TRP A 534 -1.32 -4.17 -9.21
CA TRP A 534 -0.45 -3.72 -8.12
C TRP A 534 -0.83 -2.32 -7.63
N ASN A 535 -0.95 -1.35 -8.54
CA ASN A 535 -1.27 0.04 -8.18
C ASN A 535 -2.63 0.12 -7.47
N SER A 536 -3.64 -0.53 -8.03
CA SER A 536 -4.97 -0.62 -7.43
C SER A 536 -4.92 -1.23 -6.03
N MET A 537 -4.14 -2.29 -5.83
CA MET A 537 -3.97 -2.95 -4.53
C MET A 537 -3.26 -2.06 -3.51
N ILE A 538 -2.09 -1.51 -3.83
CA ILE A 538 -1.32 -0.72 -2.86
C ILE A 538 -2.00 0.62 -2.55
N GLU A 539 -2.68 1.23 -3.54
CA GLU A 539 -3.48 2.42 -3.31
C GLU A 539 -4.65 2.15 -2.36
N TYR A 540 -5.31 1.00 -2.51
CA TYR A 540 -6.39 0.59 -1.61
C TYR A 540 -5.88 0.41 -0.19
N ILE A 541 -4.78 -0.34 -0.01
CA ILE A 541 -4.16 -0.57 1.30
C ILE A 541 -3.80 0.74 2.00
N LEU A 542 -3.18 1.70 1.30
CA LEU A 542 -2.73 2.95 1.93
C LEU A 542 -3.86 3.97 2.11
N ASN A 543 -4.80 4.07 1.16
CA ASN A 543 -5.68 5.24 1.06
C ASN A 543 -7.17 4.98 1.26
N LYS A 544 -7.63 3.72 1.19
CA LYS A 544 -9.04 3.38 1.38
C LYS A 544 -9.18 2.64 2.71
N ILE A 545 -9.54 3.40 3.74
CA ILE A 545 -10.37 3.10 4.93
C ILE A 545 -10.56 4.44 5.62
#